data_AF-F9PQ32-F1
#
_entry.id   AF-F9PQ32-F1
#
_cell.length_a   1.000
_cell.length_b   1.000
_cell.length_c   1.000
_cell.angle_alpha   90.00
_cell.angle_beta   90.00
_cell.angle_gamma   90.00
#
_symmetry.space_group_name_H-M   'P 1'
#
loop_
_entity.id
_entity.type
_entity.pdbx_description
1 polymer ?
#
loop_
_entity_poly.entity_id
_entity_poly.type
_entity_poly.pdbx_seq_one_letter_code
_entity_poly.pdbx_strand_id
1 'polypeptide(L)'
;MTKYKEEIIIPKPSIEEVKKYLKKWDDNKEYCDKEEALNKLFLKLCPKNTDINDILLKVTTLNKFYSTGIISIYPVAKHILDDVTDIDSRLKKGDISAVSDIQSVTLGGEMKKLYSFASKYCSHHNSKDYPIYDSYVDRILRYFRKCHKFFDFKNEDLKDYVKFKGIIIEFQKFYGLNEYSLKQIDQYLWQLGKEYFSK
;
A
#
# COMPACT_ATOMS: atom_id res chain seq x y z
N MET A 1 0.23 15.80 35.12
CA MET A 1 1.38 14.92 34.85
C MET A 1 1.55 14.76 33.35
N THR A 2 2.34 15.63 32.74
CA THR A 2 2.74 15.51 31.34
C THR A 2 3.68 14.30 31.23
N LYS A 3 3.16 13.18 30.71
CA LYS A 3 3.99 12.04 30.30
C LYS A 3 4.97 12.59 29.25
N TYR A 4 6.25 12.75 29.61
CA TYR A 4 7.30 13.00 28.65
C TYR A 4 7.26 11.84 27.66
N LYS A 5 6.70 12.08 26.47
CA LYS A 5 6.73 11.12 25.37
C LYS A 5 8.20 11.07 24.96
N GLU A 6 8.87 9.95 25.22
CA GLU A 6 10.22 9.71 24.72
C GLU A 6 10.26 10.13 23.25
N GLU A 7 11.22 10.99 22.91
CA GLU A 7 11.37 11.47 21.55
C GLU A 7 11.77 10.28 20.68
N ILE A 8 10.86 9.85 19.82
CA ILE A 8 11.11 8.71 18.92
C ILE A 8 12.13 9.17 17.88
N ILE A 9 13.34 8.60 17.94
CA ILE A 9 14.39 8.85 16.96
C ILE A 9 14.43 7.68 15.97
N ILE A 10 13.93 7.93 14.77
CA ILE A 10 13.93 6.95 13.67
C ILE A 10 15.19 7.17 12.81
N PRO A 11 15.98 6.12 12.48
CA PRO A 11 17.15 6.21 11.62
C PRO A 11 16.86 6.90 10.30
N LYS A 12 17.80 7.72 9.82
CA LYS A 12 17.69 8.39 8.52
C LYS A 12 17.63 7.33 7.41
N PRO A 13 16.69 7.43 6.45
CA PRO A 13 16.66 6.54 5.30
C PRO A 13 17.95 6.65 4.48
N SER A 14 18.50 5.49 4.15
CA SER A 14 19.68 5.31 3.30
C SER A 14 19.64 3.94 2.63
N ILE A 15 20.54 3.72 1.68
CA ILE A 15 20.73 2.42 1.01
C ILE A 15 20.98 1.31 2.04
N GLU A 16 21.79 1.58 3.07
CA GLU A 16 22.12 0.64 4.14
C GLU A 16 20.88 0.29 4.98
N GLU A 17 20.08 1.28 5.37
CA GLU A 17 18.85 1.04 6.12
C GLU A 17 17.82 0.27 5.27
N VAL A 18 17.64 0.61 3.99
CA VAL A 18 16.75 -0.17 3.11
C VAL A 18 17.24 -1.62 3.00
N LYS A 19 18.52 -1.86 2.71
CA LYS A 19 19.09 -3.22 2.62
C LYS A 19 18.91 -4.02 3.90
N LYS A 20 19.09 -3.39 5.06
CA LYS A 20 18.87 -4.03 6.37
C LYS A 20 17.43 -4.53 6.52
N TYR A 21 16.45 -3.70 6.18
CA TYR A 21 15.03 -4.09 6.28
C TYR A 21 14.59 -5.05 5.18
N LEU A 22 15.16 -4.98 3.98
CA LEU A 22 14.93 -5.99 2.94
C LEU A 22 15.50 -7.34 3.34
N LYS A 23 16.70 -7.40 3.93
CA LYS A 23 17.22 -8.65 4.49
C LYS A 23 16.32 -9.20 5.60
N LYS A 24 15.85 -8.33 6.51
CA LYS A 24 14.88 -8.72 7.56
C LYS A 24 13.56 -9.25 6.98
N TRP A 25 13.13 -8.71 5.83
CA TRP A 25 11.98 -9.20 5.10
C TRP A 25 12.25 -10.61 4.55
N ASP A 26 13.38 -10.81 3.87
CA ASP A 26 13.76 -12.08 3.26
C ASP A 26 13.93 -13.21 4.30
N ASP A 27 14.41 -12.86 5.50
CA ASP A 27 14.53 -13.78 6.64
C ASP A 27 13.15 -14.10 7.28
N ASN A 28 12.09 -13.35 6.96
CA ASN A 28 10.73 -13.59 7.45
C ASN A 28 9.92 -14.46 6.48
N LYS A 29 10.04 -15.77 6.66
CA LYS A 29 9.37 -16.77 5.81
C LYS A 29 7.85 -16.59 5.72
N GLU A 30 7.18 -16.19 6.80
CA GLU A 30 5.73 -15.98 6.78
C GLU A 30 5.33 -14.84 5.83
N TYR A 31 6.09 -13.74 5.82
CA TYR A 31 5.82 -12.62 4.92
C TYR A 31 6.13 -12.98 3.46
N CYS A 32 7.24 -13.68 3.23
CA CYS A 32 7.60 -14.17 1.90
C CYS A 32 6.53 -15.12 1.36
N ASP A 33 6.13 -16.15 2.11
CA ASP A 33 5.14 -17.15 1.67
C ASP A 33 3.77 -16.48 1.40
N LYS A 34 3.37 -15.49 2.20
CA LYS A 34 2.13 -14.72 1.98
C LYS A 34 2.18 -13.89 0.69
N GLU A 35 3.28 -13.18 0.44
CA GLU A 35 3.46 -12.42 -0.79
C GLU A 35 3.55 -13.31 -2.02
N GLU A 36 4.25 -14.44 -1.94
CA GLU A 36 4.33 -15.41 -3.03
C GLU A 36 2.97 -16.02 -3.35
N ALA A 37 2.17 -16.34 -2.32
CA ALA A 37 0.81 -16.82 -2.51
C ALA A 37 -0.09 -15.76 -3.16
N LEU A 38 0.03 -14.49 -2.78
CA LEU A 38 -0.70 -13.39 -3.44
C LEU A 38 -0.23 -13.20 -4.88
N ASN A 39 1.07 -13.22 -5.15
CA ASN A 39 1.61 -13.14 -6.50
C ASN A 39 1.12 -14.30 -7.38
N LYS A 40 1.07 -15.52 -6.83
CA LYS A 40 0.49 -16.68 -7.52
C LYS A 40 -0.99 -16.46 -7.84
N LEU A 41 -1.76 -15.96 -6.87
CA LEU A 41 -3.17 -15.68 -7.05
C LEU A 41 -3.42 -14.60 -8.11
N PHE A 42 -2.79 -13.43 -7.97
CA PHE A 42 -3.03 -12.26 -8.81
C PHE A 42 -2.38 -12.33 -10.19
N LEU A 43 -1.29 -13.08 -10.38
CA LEU A 43 -0.54 -13.06 -11.65
C LEU A 43 -0.66 -14.37 -12.44
N LYS A 44 -1.09 -15.47 -11.81
CA LYS A 44 -1.15 -16.79 -12.46
C LYS A 44 -2.55 -17.40 -12.44
N LEU A 45 -3.20 -17.43 -11.28
CA LEU A 45 -4.50 -18.11 -11.15
C LEU A 45 -5.67 -17.23 -11.57
N CYS A 46 -5.72 -15.99 -11.09
CA CYS A 46 -6.83 -15.06 -11.27
C CYS A 46 -6.34 -13.70 -11.84
N PRO A 47 -5.65 -13.67 -13.01
CA PRO A 47 -4.97 -12.47 -13.50
C PRO A 47 -5.91 -11.35 -13.95
N LYS A 48 -7.16 -11.66 -14.26
CA LYS A 48 -8.15 -10.71 -14.78
C LYS A 48 -9.22 -10.38 -13.75
N ASN A 49 -9.95 -9.30 -13.99
CA ASN A 49 -11.04 -8.80 -13.15
C ASN A 49 -12.39 -8.94 -13.85
N THR A 50 -12.57 -10.03 -14.62
CA THR A 50 -13.77 -10.27 -15.45
C THR A 50 -14.67 -11.38 -14.90
N ASP A 51 -14.26 -12.06 -13.83
CA ASP A 51 -15.03 -13.12 -13.19
C ASP A 51 -15.18 -12.84 -11.69
N ILE A 52 -16.40 -12.99 -11.18
CA ILE A 52 -16.70 -12.67 -9.79
C ILE A 52 -15.99 -13.61 -8.81
N ASN A 53 -15.79 -14.88 -9.16
CA ASN A 53 -15.14 -15.85 -8.27
C ASN A 53 -13.65 -15.53 -8.13
N ASP A 54 -12.99 -15.21 -9.24
CA ASP A 54 -11.61 -14.72 -9.26
C ASP A 54 -11.44 -13.46 -8.39
N ILE A 55 -12.36 -12.50 -8.52
CA ILE A 55 -12.33 -11.27 -7.71
C ILE A 55 -12.58 -11.59 -6.23
N LEU A 56 -13.55 -12.46 -5.91
CA LEU A 56 -13.81 -12.89 -4.52
C LEU A 56 -12.58 -13.53 -3.89
N LEU A 57 -11.87 -14.40 -4.60
CA LEU A 57 -10.62 -15.01 -4.13
C LEU A 57 -9.55 -13.95 -3.85
N LYS A 58 -9.37 -13.00 -4.78
CA LYS A 58 -8.42 -11.88 -4.63
C LYS A 58 -8.76 -11.00 -3.43
N VAL A 59 -9.99 -10.51 -3.34
CA VAL A 59 -10.45 -9.62 -2.26
C VAL A 59 -10.32 -10.32 -0.90
N THR A 60 -10.77 -11.57 -0.79
CA THR A 60 -10.74 -12.33 0.47
C THR A 60 -9.31 -12.56 0.94
N THR A 61 -8.45 -13.08 0.06
CA THR A 61 -7.06 -13.42 0.41
C THR A 61 -6.27 -12.17 0.76
N LEU A 62 -6.40 -11.11 -0.06
CA LEU A 62 -5.71 -9.85 0.18
C LEU A 62 -6.17 -9.21 1.50
N ASN A 63 -7.48 -9.14 1.75
CA ASN A 63 -8.02 -8.60 3.00
C ASN A 63 -7.50 -9.35 4.22
N LYS A 64 -7.39 -10.68 4.13
CA LYS A 64 -6.88 -11.51 5.23
C LYS A 64 -5.39 -11.33 5.46
N PHE A 65 -4.58 -11.29 4.40
CA PHE A 65 -3.12 -11.21 4.54
C PHE A 65 -2.64 -9.83 4.96
N TYR A 66 -3.28 -8.77 4.45
CA TYR A 66 -2.96 -7.39 4.80
C TYR A 66 -3.82 -6.81 5.94
N SER A 67 -4.72 -7.60 6.52
CA SER A 67 -5.63 -7.17 7.59
C SER A 67 -6.38 -5.87 7.27
N THR A 68 -6.90 -5.73 6.04
CA THR A 68 -7.51 -4.45 5.59
C THR A 68 -8.83 -4.11 6.28
N GLY A 69 -9.42 -5.05 7.03
CA GLY A 69 -10.61 -4.82 7.86
C GLY A 69 -11.92 -4.79 7.08
N ILE A 70 -11.94 -5.27 5.84
CA ILE A 70 -13.18 -5.39 5.06
C ILE A 70 -14.03 -6.51 5.64
N ILE A 71 -15.24 -6.16 6.08
CA ILE A 71 -16.20 -7.11 6.66
C ILE A 71 -17.03 -7.76 5.54
N SER A 72 -17.63 -6.95 4.67
CA SER A 72 -18.49 -7.43 3.59
C SER A 72 -17.71 -7.54 2.28
N ILE A 73 -17.19 -8.74 2.00
CA ILE A 73 -16.37 -9.02 0.82
C ILE A 73 -17.16 -8.93 -0.49
N TYR A 74 -18.36 -9.52 -0.52
CA TYR A 74 -19.13 -9.66 -1.76
C TYR A 74 -19.47 -8.30 -2.43
N PRO A 75 -19.94 -7.26 -1.72
CA PRO A 75 -20.17 -5.96 -2.34
C PRO A 75 -18.90 -5.33 -2.91
N VAL A 76 -17.74 -5.54 -2.28
CA VAL A 76 -16.45 -5.03 -2.80
C VAL A 76 -16.08 -5.74 -4.09
N ALA A 77 -16.22 -7.06 -4.13
CA ALA A 77 -15.94 -7.84 -5.34
C ALA A 77 -16.89 -7.46 -6.48
N LYS A 78 -18.19 -7.30 -6.17
CA LYS A 78 -19.19 -6.87 -7.13
C LYS A 78 -18.92 -5.47 -7.68
N HIS A 79 -18.55 -4.53 -6.81
CA HIS A 79 -18.16 -3.18 -7.22
C HIS A 79 -16.98 -3.19 -8.21
N ILE A 80 -15.94 -3.97 -7.91
CA ILE A 80 -14.77 -4.12 -8.81
C ILE A 80 -15.19 -4.66 -10.19
N LEU A 81 -16.12 -5.61 -10.23
CA LEU A 81 -16.59 -6.24 -11.47
C LEU A 81 -17.52 -5.32 -12.28
N ASP A 82 -18.51 -4.73 -11.62
CA ASP A 82 -19.66 -4.10 -12.26
C ASP A 82 -19.45 -2.59 -12.49
N ASP A 83 -18.75 -1.91 -11.57
CA ASP A 83 -18.69 -0.45 -11.54
C ASP A 83 -17.34 0.12 -12.01
N VAL A 84 -16.25 -0.66 -11.96
CA VAL A 84 -14.90 -0.18 -12.34
C VAL A 84 -14.62 -0.49 -13.81
N THR A 85 -14.90 0.47 -14.69
CA THR A 85 -14.72 0.31 -16.13
C THR A 85 -13.25 0.09 -16.53
N ASP A 86 -13.03 -0.84 -17.47
CA ASP A 86 -11.74 -1.16 -18.10
C ASP A 86 -10.59 -1.46 -17.11
N ILE A 87 -10.92 -1.97 -15.92
CA ILE A 87 -9.97 -2.16 -14.82
C ILE A 87 -8.69 -2.90 -15.22
N ASP A 88 -8.76 -4.01 -15.96
CA ASP A 88 -7.58 -4.78 -16.35
C ASP A 88 -6.61 -3.97 -17.24
N SER A 89 -7.16 -3.20 -18.18
CA SER A 89 -6.38 -2.32 -19.07
C SER A 89 -5.73 -1.18 -18.29
N ARG A 90 -6.50 -0.57 -17.37
CA ARG A 90 -6.06 0.54 -16.51
C ARG A 90 -4.94 0.12 -15.57
N LEU A 91 -5.10 -1.02 -14.89
CA LEU A 91 -4.07 -1.60 -14.01
C LEU A 91 -2.78 -1.90 -14.77
N LYS A 92 -2.88 -2.48 -15.97
CA LYS A 92 -1.71 -2.75 -16.82
C LYS A 92 -0.98 -1.48 -17.26
N LYS A 93 -1.70 -0.38 -17.48
CA LYS A 93 -1.14 0.92 -17.89
C LYS A 93 -0.65 1.79 -16.73
N GLY A 94 -0.87 1.37 -15.48
CA GLY A 94 -0.51 2.17 -14.32
C GLY A 94 -1.44 3.38 -14.11
N ASP A 95 -2.69 3.30 -14.59
CA ASP A 95 -3.68 4.36 -14.40
C ASP A 95 -4.09 4.47 -12.92
N ILE A 96 -3.54 5.49 -12.26
CA ILE A 96 -3.71 5.75 -10.83
C ILE A 96 -5.16 6.08 -10.43
N SER A 97 -6.02 6.48 -11.38
CA SER A 97 -7.43 6.71 -11.09
C SER A 97 -8.18 5.43 -10.70
N ALA A 98 -7.68 4.25 -11.10
CA ALA A 98 -8.25 2.96 -10.72
C ALA A 98 -8.31 2.77 -9.19
N VAL A 99 -7.36 3.31 -8.44
CA VAL A 99 -7.40 3.28 -6.97
C VAL A 99 -8.59 4.07 -6.43
N SER A 100 -8.92 5.20 -7.05
CA SER A 100 -10.01 6.07 -6.62
C SER A 100 -11.38 5.45 -6.87
N ASP A 101 -11.51 4.70 -7.96
CA ASP A 101 -12.74 3.97 -8.27
C ASP A 101 -12.89 2.80 -7.31
N ILE A 102 -11.89 1.91 -7.22
CA ILE A 102 -11.93 0.71 -6.36
C ILE A 102 -12.17 1.04 -4.88
N GLN A 103 -11.65 2.16 -4.38
CA GLN A 103 -11.80 2.49 -2.96
C GLN A 103 -13.23 2.90 -2.58
N SER A 104 -14.08 3.32 -3.52
CA SER A 104 -15.34 4.02 -3.22
C SER A 104 -16.54 3.06 -3.30
N VAL A 105 -16.72 2.24 -2.25
CA VAL A 105 -17.74 1.17 -2.24
C VAL A 105 -18.95 1.58 -1.41
N THR A 106 -20.16 1.41 -1.94
CA THR A 106 -21.40 1.58 -1.17
C THR A 106 -21.69 0.32 -0.36
N LEU A 107 -21.64 0.44 0.97
CA LEU A 107 -21.88 -0.65 1.92
C LEU A 107 -23.03 -0.28 2.85
N GLY A 108 -24.17 -0.98 2.72
CA GLY A 108 -25.35 -0.72 3.55
C GLY A 108 -25.98 0.66 3.32
N GLY A 109 -25.87 1.21 2.10
CA GLY A 109 -26.39 2.53 1.76
C GLY A 109 -25.43 3.70 2.01
N GLU A 110 -24.28 3.45 2.64
CA GLU A 110 -23.25 4.46 2.89
C GLU A 110 -22.01 4.23 2.03
N MET A 111 -21.44 5.31 1.48
CA MET A 111 -20.16 5.25 0.79
C MET A 111 -19.01 5.07 1.80
N LYS A 112 -18.26 3.97 1.67
CA LYS A 112 -17.06 3.71 2.48
C LYS A 112 -15.81 3.77 1.61
N LYS A 113 -14.76 4.42 2.14
CA LYS A 113 -13.45 4.52 1.48
C LYS A 113 -12.51 3.40 1.92
N LEU A 114 -12.31 2.41 1.06
CA LEU A 114 -11.40 1.28 1.25
C LEU A 114 -10.00 1.57 0.70
N TYR A 115 -9.46 2.76 1.00
CA TYR A 115 -8.25 3.30 0.36
C TYR A 115 -7.01 2.39 0.48
N SER A 116 -6.74 1.90 1.70
CA SER A 116 -5.63 0.97 1.96
C SER A 116 -5.77 -0.31 1.13
N PHE A 117 -6.98 -0.87 1.07
CA PHE A 117 -7.26 -2.05 0.25
C PHE A 117 -7.07 -1.77 -1.25
N ALA A 118 -7.65 -0.69 -1.77
CA ALA A 118 -7.57 -0.35 -3.18
C ALA A 118 -6.12 -0.20 -3.67
N SER A 119 -5.28 0.51 -2.89
CA SER A 119 -3.85 0.65 -3.23
C SER A 119 -3.12 -0.69 -3.27
N LYS A 120 -3.42 -1.62 -2.34
CA LYS A 120 -2.85 -2.97 -2.29
C LYS A 120 -3.34 -3.83 -3.45
N TYR A 121 -4.63 -3.72 -3.80
CA TYR A 121 -5.23 -4.44 -4.91
C TYR A 121 -4.54 -4.07 -6.23
N CYS A 122 -4.39 -2.77 -6.49
CA CYS A 122 -3.71 -2.29 -7.68
C CYS A 122 -2.22 -2.68 -7.69
N SER A 123 -1.53 -2.60 -6.54
CA SER A 123 -0.12 -2.98 -6.43
C SER A 123 0.15 -4.46 -6.73
N HIS A 124 -0.76 -5.37 -6.37
CA HIS A 124 -0.61 -6.79 -6.72
C HIS A 124 -0.88 -7.10 -8.19
N HIS A 125 -1.58 -6.22 -8.91
CA HIS A 125 -1.69 -6.29 -10.36
C HIS A 125 -0.51 -5.62 -11.08
N ASN A 126 0.02 -4.52 -10.54
CA ASN A 126 1.17 -3.80 -11.09
C ASN A 126 1.98 -3.09 -9.99
N SER A 127 2.98 -3.77 -9.45
CA SER A 127 3.81 -3.23 -8.35
C SER A 127 4.77 -2.11 -8.77
N LYS A 128 4.93 -1.88 -10.09
CA LYS A 128 5.82 -0.85 -10.63
C LYS A 128 5.21 0.54 -10.53
N ASP A 129 3.89 0.64 -10.70
CA ASP A 129 3.20 1.93 -10.80
C ASP A 129 2.36 2.28 -9.58
N TYR A 130 2.00 1.30 -8.76
CA TYR A 130 1.07 1.49 -7.65
C TYR A 130 1.77 1.32 -6.30
N PRO A 131 2.21 2.42 -5.66
CA PRO A 131 2.68 2.37 -4.28
C PRO A 131 1.53 1.99 -3.34
N ILE A 132 1.84 1.22 -2.30
CA ILE A 132 0.87 0.78 -1.30
C ILE A 132 0.71 1.88 -0.24
N TYR A 133 -0.54 2.23 0.06
CA TYR A 133 -0.85 3.05 1.21
C TYR A 133 -1.10 2.17 2.43
N ASP A 134 -0.47 2.53 3.54
CA ASP A 134 -0.68 1.93 4.86
C ASP A 134 -0.53 2.99 5.97
N SER A 135 -1.14 2.76 7.13
CA SER A 135 -1.07 3.69 8.26
C SER A 135 0.36 3.83 8.81
N TYR A 136 1.18 2.78 8.73
CA TYR A 136 2.60 2.85 9.10
C TYR A 136 3.40 3.70 8.12
N VAL A 137 3.19 3.50 6.81
CA VAL A 137 3.82 4.29 5.75
C VAL A 137 3.48 5.77 5.90
N ASP A 138 2.19 6.08 6.12
CA ASP A 138 1.72 7.44 6.39
C ASP A 138 2.46 8.09 7.56
N ARG A 139 2.54 7.40 8.72
CA ARG A 139 3.21 7.92 9.92
C ARG A 139 4.70 8.19 9.69
N ILE A 140 5.38 7.30 8.95
CA ILE A 140 6.80 7.46 8.62
C ILE A 140 7.03 8.66 7.70
N LEU A 141 6.21 8.82 6.66
CA LEU A 141 6.32 9.97 5.76
C LEU A 141 6.10 11.29 6.53
N ARG A 142 5.10 11.36 7.42
CA ARG A 142 4.89 12.56 8.25
C ARG A 142 6.04 12.84 9.20
N TYR A 143 6.63 11.79 9.78
CA TYR A 143 7.79 11.91 10.66
C TYR A 143 8.97 12.54 9.91
N PHE A 144 9.35 11.97 8.76
CA PHE A 144 10.48 12.49 7.99
C PHE A 144 10.20 13.85 7.36
N ARG A 145 8.95 14.15 7.01
CA ARG A 145 8.55 15.51 6.60
C ARG A 145 8.87 16.50 7.71
N LYS A 146 8.53 16.18 8.96
CA LYS A 146 8.77 17.07 10.10
C LYS A 146 10.25 17.22 10.43
N CYS A 147 10.98 16.11 10.50
CA CYS A 147 12.36 16.10 11.00
C CYS A 147 13.39 16.46 9.93
N HIS A 148 13.22 15.99 8.69
CA HIS A 148 14.19 16.21 7.61
C HIS A 148 13.69 17.18 6.53
N LYS A 149 12.41 17.56 6.54
CA LYS A 149 11.80 18.45 5.54
C LYS A 149 12.05 17.98 4.09
N PHE A 150 11.98 16.66 3.88
CA PHE A 150 12.36 16.06 2.60
C PHE A 150 11.47 16.52 1.43
N PHE A 151 10.20 16.79 1.70
CA PHE A 151 9.23 17.29 0.74
C PHE A 151 8.10 18.00 1.49
N ASP A 152 7.58 19.10 0.97
CA ASP A 152 6.47 19.82 1.59
C ASP A 152 5.12 19.25 1.12
N PHE A 153 4.29 18.81 2.06
CA PHE A 153 2.95 18.28 1.79
C PHE A 153 2.09 18.32 3.05
N LYS A 154 0.78 18.41 2.88
CA LYS A 154 -0.21 18.38 3.97
C LYS A 154 -0.59 16.95 4.33
N ASN A 155 -1.18 16.74 5.49
CA ASN A 155 -1.62 15.40 5.91
C ASN A 155 -2.67 14.81 4.98
N GLU A 156 -3.54 15.66 4.43
CA GLU A 156 -4.63 15.30 3.53
C GLU A 156 -4.09 14.86 2.16
N ASP A 157 -2.91 15.33 1.77
CA ASP A 157 -2.27 14.94 0.51
C ASP A 157 -1.88 13.46 0.50
N LEU A 158 -1.68 12.83 1.65
CA LEU A 158 -1.47 11.37 1.75
C LEU A 158 -2.74 10.56 1.44
N LYS A 159 -3.91 11.20 1.43
CA LYS A 159 -5.21 10.59 1.08
C LYS A 159 -5.62 10.82 -0.37
N ASP A 160 -4.86 11.63 -1.09
CA ASP A 160 -4.95 11.78 -2.54
C ASP A 160 -3.90 10.86 -3.16
N TYR A 161 -4.32 9.88 -3.95
CA TYR A 161 -3.39 8.86 -4.44
C TYR A 161 -2.33 9.40 -5.41
N VAL A 162 -2.69 10.44 -6.20
CA VAL A 162 -1.75 11.09 -7.13
C VAL A 162 -0.64 11.78 -6.34
N LYS A 163 -1.03 12.55 -5.33
CA LYS A 163 -0.08 13.24 -4.46
C LYS A 163 0.72 12.25 -3.62
N PHE A 164 0.09 11.23 -3.07
CA PHE A 164 0.76 10.16 -2.33
C PHE A 164 1.86 9.49 -3.17
N LYS A 165 1.56 9.10 -4.42
CA LYS A 165 2.59 8.56 -5.33
C LYS A 165 3.74 9.54 -5.54
N GLY A 166 3.43 10.83 -5.77
CA GLY A 166 4.45 11.88 -5.86
C GLY A 166 5.32 11.99 -4.61
N ILE A 167 4.73 11.93 -3.42
CA ILE A 167 5.45 11.98 -2.13
C ILE A 167 6.40 10.79 -1.97
N ILE A 168 6.00 9.58 -2.39
CA ILE A 168 6.88 8.40 -2.38
C ILE A 168 8.07 8.60 -3.33
N ILE A 169 7.83 9.13 -4.53
CA ILE A 169 8.90 9.38 -5.51
C ILE A 169 9.88 10.44 -4.98
N GLU A 170 9.38 11.53 -4.40
CA GLU A 170 10.23 12.56 -3.78
C GLU A 170 10.97 12.04 -2.55
N PHE A 171 10.36 11.14 -1.77
CA PHE A 171 11.05 10.42 -0.70
C PHE A 171 12.23 9.62 -1.25
N GLN A 172 12.04 8.84 -2.32
CA GLN A 172 13.13 8.09 -2.94
C GLN A 172 14.25 9.00 -3.40
N LYS A 173 13.91 10.07 -4.13
CA LYS A 173 14.88 11.03 -4.67
C LYS A 173 15.68 11.72 -3.58
N PHE A 174 15.02 12.20 -2.52
CA PHE A 174 15.68 12.92 -1.43
C PHE A 174 16.72 12.07 -0.69
N TYR A 175 16.44 10.77 -0.51
CA TYR A 175 17.34 9.85 0.19
C TYR A 175 18.26 9.03 -0.73
N GLY A 176 18.24 9.28 -2.05
CA GLY A 176 19.06 8.54 -3.02
C GLY A 176 18.66 7.07 -3.18
N LEU A 177 17.35 6.77 -3.09
CA LEU A 177 16.78 5.42 -3.10
C LEU A 177 16.09 5.07 -4.43
N ASN A 178 16.45 5.75 -5.52
CA ASN A 178 15.84 5.58 -6.84
C ASN A 178 16.08 4.20 -7.46
N GLU A 179 17.09 3.46 -7.00
CA GLU A 179 17.36 2.08 -7.44
C GLU A 179 16.33 1.07 -6.93
N TYR A 180 15.60 1.40 -5.86
CA TYR A 180 14.62 0.52 -5.26
C TYR A 180 13.25 0.66 -5.92
N SER A 181 12.57 -0.47 -6.10
CA SER A 181 11.19 -0.49 -6.56
C SER A 181 10.23 0.09 -5.51
N LEU A 182 9.04 0.52 -5.93
CA LEU A 182 7.97 0.95 -5.01
C LEU A 182 7.63 -0.13 -3.99
N LYS A 183 7.71 -1.42 -4.38
CA LYS A 183 7.48 -2.55 -3.49
C LYS A 183 8.55 -2.66 -2.41
N GLN A 184 9.83 -2.49 -2.77
CA GLN A 184 10.93 -2.50 -1.79
C GLN A 184 10.85 -1.30 -0.84
N ILE A 185 10.46 -0.13 -1.34
CA ILE A 185 10.22 1.05 -0.50
C ILE A 185 9.05 0.80 0.45
N ASP A 186 7.94 0.20 -0.01
CA ASP A 186 6.82 -0.19 0.86
C ASP A 186 7.27 -1.18 1.95
N GLN A 187 7.98 -2.26 1.59
CA GLN A 187 8.53 -3.22 2.55
C GLN A 187 9.41 -2.54 3.61
N TYR A 188 10.24 -1.57 3.21
CA TYR A 188 11.06 -0.80 4.13
C TYR A 188 10.20 0.10 5.04
N LEU A 189 9.36 0.96 4.48
CA LEU A 189 8.58 1.95 5.22
C LEU A 189 7.56 1.29 6.15
N TRP A 190 6.93 0.19 5.72
CA TRP A 190 5.98 -0.55 6.53
C TRP A 190 6.65 -1.22 7.73
N GLN A 191 7.78 -1.91 7.52
CA GLN A 191 8.52 -2.54 8.62
C GLN A 191 9.09 -1.51 9.60
N LEU A 192 9.65 -0.42 9.08
CA LEU A 192 10.16 0.70 9.89
C LEU A 192 9.04 1.32 10.72
N GLY A 193 7.89 1.60 10.10
CA GLY A 193 6.73 2.10 10.83
C GLY A 193 6.27 1.10 11.88
N LYS A 194 6.11 -0.17 11.53
CA LYS A 194 5.74 -1.21 12.50
C LYS A 194 6.70 -1.27 13.70
N GLU A 195 8.01 -1.17 13.48
CA GLU A 195 9.01 -1.21 14.55
C GLU A 195 8.89 -0.05 15.53
N TYR A 196 8.68 1.17 15.02
CA TYR A 196 8.69 2.39 15.85
C TYR A 196 7.30 2.83 16.35
N PHE A 197 6.23 2.29 15.76
CA PHE A 197 4.87 2.80 15.96
C PHE A 197 3.83 1.75 16.38
N SER A 198 4.22 0.49 16.56
CA SER A 198 3.33 -0.59 17.05
C SER A 198 3.04 -0.56 18.56
N LYS A 199 3.51 0.47 19.28
CA LYS A 199 3.26 0.70 20.71
C LYS A 199 1.91 1.37 20.96
#